data_AF-A0A961GY43-F1
#
_entry.id   AF-A0A961GY43-F1
#
_cell.length_a   1.000
_cell.length_b   1.000
_cell.length_c   1.000
_cell.angle_alpha   90.00
_cell.angle_beta   90.00
_cell.angle_gamma   90.00
#
_symmetry.space_group_name_H-M   'P 1'
#
loop_
_entity.id
_entity.type
_entity.pdbx_description
1 polymer ?
#
loop_
_entity_poly.entity_id
_entity_poly.type
_entity_poly.pdbx_seq_one_letter_code
_entity_poly.pdbx_strand_id
1 'polypeptide(L)'
;MARFLIPRGLSRQTRRTNPTMKLHRLLPILLIPLLVTSCGSVAIAPSNAPGVVVAQEETRECGQGRILFPAGEYKAEVVSAEGTYYKAPKRIRTLGVLIGRSEDGGIFVSNKPGNPQAAWFGDPRDAVDESPSTLLGAIGMGAPKLWPYTPRISIAIKK
;
A
#
# COMPACT_ATOMS: atom_id res chain seq x y z
N MET A 1 -39.17 -86.73 13.44
CA MET A 1 -38.50 -86.57 12.13
C MET A 1 -38.66 -85.13 11.66
N ALA A 2 -37.58 -84.34 11.72
CA ALA A 2 -36.95 -83.57 10.63
C ALA A 2 -37.85 -82.43 10.07
N ARG A 3 -37.71 -81.12 10.36
CA ARG A 3 -36.57 -80.16 10.50
C ARG A 3 -35.92 -79.78 9.15
N PHE A 4 -35.77 -78.45 8.97
CA PHE A 4 -34.97 -77.65 8.01
C PHE A 4 -35.60 -77.29 6.66
N LEU A 5 -36.00 -76.03 6.40
CA LEU A 5 -35.27 -74.74 6.24
C LEU A 5 -34.60 -74.58 4.86
N ILE A 6 -35.22 -73.71 4.04
CA ILE A 6 -34.67 -73.10 2.81
C ILE A 6 -33.85 -71.86 3.22
N PRO A 7 -32.64 -71.67 2.67
CA PRO A 7 -32.35 -70.40 1.98
C PRO A 7 -31.53 -70.59 0.69
N ARG A 8 -31.99 -70.00 -0.43
CA ARG A 8 -31.55 -68.69 -0.97
C ARG A 8 -30.10 -68.67 -1.46
N GLY A 9 -29.98 -68.63 -2.79
CA GLY A 9 -28.73 -68.44 -3.52
C GLY A 9 -28.06 -67.09 -3.18
N LEU A 10 -26.76 -67.18 -2.93
CA LEU A 10 -25.86 -66.04 -2.82
C LEU A 10 -25.26 -65.77 -4.20
N SER A 11 -25.86 -64.83 -4.93
CA SER A 11 -25.22 -64.24 -6.11
C SER A 11 -24.10 -63.32 -5.63
N ARG A 12 -22.86 -63.73 -5.88
CA ARG A 12 -21.64 -63.00 -5.52
C ARG A 12 -21.51 -61.79 -6.46
N GLN A 13 -22.04 -60.64 -6.05
CA GLN A 13 -21.88 -59.39 -6.81
C GLN A 13 -20.52 -58.78 -6.48
N THR A 14 -19.56 -59.00 -7.38
CA THR A 14 -18.21 -58.42 -7.32
C THR A 14 -18.31 -56.91 -7.50
N ARG A 15 -18.22 -56.15 -6.41
CA ARG A 15 -18.21 -54.68 -6.42
C ARG A 15 -16.85 -54.20 -6.90
N ARG A 16 -16.75 -53.82 -8.18
CA ARG A 16 -15.63 -53.03 -8.72
C ARG A 16 -15.56 -51.72 -7.93
N THR A 17 -14.49 -51.54 -7.15
CA THR A 17 -14.13 -50.24 -6.58
C THR A 17 -13.41 -49.43 -7.65
N ASN A 18 -14.08 -48.41 -8.19
CA ASN A 18 -13.40 -47.35 -8.93
C ASN A 18 -12.63 -46.47 -7.92
N PRO A 19 -11.35 -46.14 -8.14
CA PRO A 19 -10.63 -45.17 -7.34
C PRO A 19 -11.05 -43.77 -7.81
N THR A 20 -12.21 -43.30 -7.36
CA THR A 20 -12.61 -41.90 -7.58
C THR A 20 -11.78 -40.99 -6.69
N MET A 21 -10.80 -40.35 -7.32
CA MET A 21 -10.09 -39.13 -6.95
C MET A 21 -10.66 -38.42 -5.69
N LYS A 22 -10.00 -38.60 -4.54
CA LYS A 22 -10.14 -37.73 -3.37
C LYS A 22 -8.96 -36.75 -3.25
N LEU A 23 -8.41 -36.30 -4.38
CA LEU A 23 -7.28 -35.35 -4.42
C LEU A 23 -7.73 -33.90 -4.67
N HIS A 24 -9.01 -33.57 -4.49
CA HIS A 24 -9.54 -32.22 -4.77
C HIS A 24 -10.13 -31.51 -3.56
N ARG A 25 -10.10 -32.13 -2.36
CA ARG A 25 -10.66 -31.53 -1.14
C ARG A 25 -9.63 -30.90 -0.18
N LEU A 26 -8.33 -31.02 -0.47
CA LEU A 26 -7.28 -30.45 0.38
C LEU A 26 -6.64 -29.18 -0.19
N LEU A 27 -6.92 -28.84 -1.45
CA LEU A 27 -6.36 -27.65 -2.10
C LEU A 27 -6.90 -26.30 -1.60
N PRO A 28 -8.20 -26.12 -1.23
CA PRO A 28 -8.70 -24.79 -0.86
C PRO A 28 -8.28 -24.36 0.56
N ILE A 29 -7.80 -25.27 1.40
CA ILE A 29 -7.42 -24.97 2.80
C ILE A 29 -5.99 -24.40 2.89
N LEU A 30 -5.15 -24.63 1.89
CA LEU A 30 -3.76 -24.18 1.87
C LEU A 30 -3.55 -22.80 1.23
N LEU A 31 -4.56 -22.23 0.58
CA LEU A 31 -4.49 -20.92 -0.10
C LEU A 31 -4.98 -19.73 0.74
N ILE A 32 -5.67 -19.99 1.86
CA ILE A 32 -6.23 -18.93 2.72
C ILE A 32 -5.17 -18.27 3.63
N PRO A 33 -4.12 -18.93 4.15
CA PRO A 33 -3.19 -18.26 5.08
C PRO A 33 -2.14 -17.36 4.37
N LEU A 34 -2.02 -17.40 3.03
CA LEU A 34 -1.08 -16.53 2.31
C LEU A 34 -1.60 -15.10 2.06
N LEU A 35 -2.89 -14.83 2.32
CA LEU A 35 -3.48 -13.51 2.05
C LEU A 35 -3.39 -12.53 3.22
N VAL A 36 -2.79 -12.91 4.37
CA VAL A 36 -2.77 -12.07 5.58
C VAL A 36 -1.41 -11.38 5.83
N THR A 37 -0.41 -11.57 4.97
CA THR A 37 0.93 -10.99 5.15
C THR A 37 1.20 -9.83 4.20
N SER A 38 0.44 -8.73 4.31
CA SER A 38 0.95 -7.41 3.89
C SER A 38 0.28 -6.27 4.66
N CYS A 39 0.30 -6.35 5.99
CA CYS A 39 -0.01 -5.19 6.82
C CYS A 39 1.25 -4.33 6.91
N GLY A 40 1.50 -3.52 5.88
CA GLY A 40 2.50 -2.46 5.97
C GLY A 40 1.95 -1.39 6.90
N SER A 41 2.48 -1.27 8.12
CA SER A 41 2.06 -0.21 9.03
C SER A 41 2.54 1.15 8.49
N VAL A 42 1.61 2.08 8.33
CA VAL A 42 1.92 3.50 8.20
C VAL A 42 2.14 4.04 9.60
N ALA A 43 3.28 4.67 9.86
CA ALA A 43 3.65 5.16 11.18
C ALA A 43 4.12 6.61 11.10
N ILE A 44 3.83 7.38 12.16
CA ILE A 44 4.43 8.70 12.35
C ILE A 44 5.95 8.54 12.40
N ALA A 45 6.67 9.36 11.66
CA ALA A 45 8.12 9.32 11.64
C ALA A 45 8.65 9.60 13.06
N PRO A 46 9.64 8.82 13.55
CA PRO A 46 10.23 9.08 14.85
C PRO A 46 10.91 10.46 14.83
N SER A 47 11.00 11.13 15.99
CA SER A 47 11.50 12.51 16.07
C SER A 47 12.96 12.70 15.60
N ASN A 48 13.70 11.60 15.48
CA ASN A 48 15.08 11.54 14.98
C ASN A 48 15.16 10.97 13.54
N ALA A 49 14.04 10.85 12.83
CA ALA A 49 14.06 10.41 11.45
C ALA A 49 14.88 11.38 10.59
N PRO A 50 15.78 10.86 9.72
CA PRO A 50 16.61 11.70 8.89
C PRO A 50 15.74 12.56 7.99
N GLY A 51 16.02 13.86 7.96
CA GLY A 51 15.39 14.79 7.03
C GLY A 51 16.06 14.75 5.65
N VAL A 52 15.51 15.51 4.72
CA VAL A 52 16.14 15.74 3.41
C VAL A 52 16.29 17.22 3.15
N VAL A 53 17.35 17.61 2.45
CA VAL A 53 17.62 19.00 2.10
C VAL A 53 17.48 19.17 0.60
N VAL A 54 16.67 20.16 0.22
CA VAL A 54 16.58 20.67 -1.15
C VAL A 54 17.44 21.93 -1.22
N ALA A 55 18.47 21.92 -2.06
CA ALA A 55 19.50 22.96 -2.07
C ALA A 55 19.00 24.33 -2.55
N GLN A 56 18.04 24.35 -3.48
CA GLN A 56 17.48 25.55 -4.08
C GLN A 56 15.99 25.37 -4.37
N GLU A 57 15.28 26.44 -4.68
CA GLU A 57 13.87 26.32 -5.08
C GLU A 57 13.78 25.55 -6.39
N GLU A 58 12.89 24.57 -6.45
CA GLU A 58 12.73 23.68 -7.60
C GLU A 58 11.29 23.73 -8.08
N THR A 59 11.09 23.82 -9.39
CA THR A 59 9.76 23.72 -9.99
C THR A 59 9.63 22.39 -10.71
N ARG A 60 8.53 21.68 -10.49
CA ARG A 60 8.22 20.45 -11.23
C ARG A 60 6.81 20.46 -11.79
N GLU A 61 6.65 19.81 -12.93
CA GLU A 61 5.33 19.50 -13.45
C GLU A 61 4.85 18.24 -12.72
N CYS A 62 3.79 18.40 -11.92
CA CYS A 62 3.24 17.35 -11.09
C CYS A 62 1.77 17.17 -11.49
N GLY A 63 1.44 16.07 -12.18
CA GLY A 63 0.09 15.83 -12.66
C GLY A 63 -0.46 16.96 -13.54
N GLN A 64 -1.41 17.74 -12.99
CA GLN A 64 -2.13 18.81 -13.71
C GLN A 64 -1.60 20.22 -13.43
N GLY A 65 -0.52 20.38 -12.65
CA GLY A 65 -0.01 21.69 -12.28
C GLY A 65 1.50 21.76 -12.17
N ARG A 66 2.02 22.98 -12.09
CA ARG A 66 3.43 23.24 -11.82
C ARG A 66 3.60 23.56 -10.35
N ILE A 67 4.38 22.76 -9.62
CA ILE A 67 4.58 22.92 -8.18
C ILE A 67 5.95 23.52 -7.92
N LEU A 68 5.97 24.59 -7.14
CA LEU A 68 7.18 25.19 -6.59
C LEU A 68 7.47 24.58 -5.22
N PHE A 69 8.60 23.90 -5.13
CA PHE A 69 9.18 23.34 -3.92
C PHE A 69 10.18 24.33 -3.34
N PRO A 70 9.96 24.84 -2.12
CA PRO A 70 10.90 25.76 -1.49
C PRO A 70 12.23 25.07 -1.16
N ALA A 71 13.32 25.83 -1.20
CA ALA A 71 14.61 25.38 -0.69
C ALA A 71 14.54 25.17 0.84
N GLY A 72 15.41 24.30 1.34
CA GLY A 72 15.64 24.10 2.76
C GLY A 72 15.46 22.66 3.23
N GLU A 73 15.30 22.51 4.53
CA GLU A 73 15.19 21.22 5.20
C GLU A 73 13.74 20.75 5.26
N TYR A 74 13.51 19.57 4.70
CA TYR A 74 12.25 18.87 4.75
C TYR A 74 12.34 17.80 5.83
N LYS A 75 11.39 17.82 6.76
CA LYS A 75 11.35 16.89 7.89
C LYS A 75 10.51 15.68 7.54
N ALA A 76 10.97 14.48 7.87
CA ALA A 76 10.14 13.29 7.75
C ALA A 76 8.95 13.39 8.73
N GLU A 77 7.72 13.25 8.23
CA GLU A 77 6.50 13.28 9.05
C GLU A 77 5.87 11.90 9.20
N VAL A 78 5.84 11.12 8.12
CA VAL A 78 5.23 9.79 8.09
C VAL A 78 6.15 8.84 7.31
N VAL A 79 6.35 7.65 7.84
CA VAL A 79 7.07 6.55 7.19
C VAL A 79 6.07 5.44 6.95
N SER A 80 6.00 4.98 5.71
CA SER A 80 5.13 3.89 5.28
C SER A 80 5.95 2.81 4.58
N ALA A 81 5.33 1.65 4.34
CA ALA A 81 5.94 0.61 3.52
C ALA A 81 6.28 1.11 2.10
N GLU A 82 5.48 2.04 1.56
CA GLU A 82 5.62 2.55 0.19
C GLU A 82 6.68 3.63 0.04
N GLY A 83 7.00 4.35 1.11
CA GLY A 83 7.91 5.49 1.09
C GLY A 83 7.82 6.38 2.32
N THR A 84 8.56 7.48 2.27
CA THR A 84 8.62 8.50 3.34
C THR A 84 8.03 9.82 2.85
N TYR A 85 7.19 10.42 3.69
CA TYR A 85 6.61 11.73 3.49
C TYR A 85 7.48 12.79 4.17
N TYR A 86 8.10 13.65 3.39
CA TYR A 86 8.90 14.76 3.87
C TYR A 86 8.12 16.07 3.74
N LYS A 87 7.87 16.76 4.85
CA LYS A 87 7.17 18.04 4.88
C LYS A 87 8.10 19.18 4.50
N ALA A 88 7.62 20.05 3.62
CA ALA A 88 8.37 21.22 3.21
C ALA A 88 8.57 22.22 4.37
N PRO A 89 9.67 22.98 4.39
CA PRO A 89 9.92 24.03 5.39
C PRO A 89 8.95 25.21 5.26
N LYS A 90 8.34 25.37 4.09
CA LYS A 90 7.29 26.34 3.79
C LYS A 90 6.23 25.65 2.94
N ARG A 91 5.01 26.18 2.95
CA ARG A 91 3.92 25.69 2.08
C ARG A 91 4.36 25.67 0.62
N ILE A 92 4.11 24.54 -0.05
CA ILE A 92 4.36 24.39 -1.48
C ILE A 92 3.34 25.22 -2.27
N ARG A 93 3.70 25.67 -3.48
CA ARG A 93 2.84 26.55 -4.28
C ARG A 93 2.51 25.91 -5.62
N THR A 94 1.24 25.92 -5.99
CA THR A 94 0.79 25.56 -7.34
C THR A 94 0.81 26.80 -8.22
N LEU A 95 1.71 26.81 -9.21
CA LEU A 95 1.84 27.85 -10.23
C LEU A 95 0.84 27.61 -11.37
N GLY A 96 0.35 28.70 -11.98
CA GLY A 96 -0.54 28.65 -13.15
C GLY A 96 -2.04 28.68 -12.84
N VAL A 97 -2.44 28.60 -11.57
CA VAL A 97 -3.79 28.97 -11.14
C VAL A 97 -3.79 30.48 -10.89
N LEU A 98 -4.79 31.21 -11.40
CA LEU A 98 -4.94 32.68 -11.34
C LEU A 98 -4.69 33.31 -9.95
N ILE A 99 -4.83 32.50 -8.90
CA ILE A 99 -4.41 32.81 -7.53
C ILE A 99 -3.56 31.62 -7.09
N GLY A 100 -2.24 31.76 -7.10
CA GLY A 100 -1.32 30.67 -6.77
C GLY A 100 -1.66 30.08 -5.40
N ARG A 101 -2.19 28.85 -5.38
CA ARG A 101 -2.63 28.18 -4.16
C ARG A 101 -1.39 27.73 -3.39
N SER A 102 -1.31 28.13 -2.13
CA SER A 102 -0.26 27.69 -1.22
C SER A 102 -0.86 26.70 -0.24
N GLU A 103 -0.33 25.48 -0.22
CA GLU A 103 -0.89 24.37 0.54
C GLU A 103 0.19 23.72 1.40
N ASP A 104 -0.26 23.11 2.51
CA ASP A 104 0.59 22.24 3.30
C ASP A 104 0.86 20.95 2.52
N GLY A 105 2.14 20.56 2.48
CA GLY A 105 2.60 19.49 1.62
C GLY A 105 4.12 19.33 1.62
N GLY A 106 4.62 18.52 0.69
CA GLY A 106 6.04 18.31 0.53
C GLY A 106 6.39 17.25 -0.50
N ILE A 107 7.48 16.52 -0.24
CA ILE A 107 8.03 15.52 -1.15
C ILE A 107 7.79 14.13 -0.56
N PHE A 108 7.15 13.26 -1.34
CA PHE A 108 7.09 11.84 -1.07
C PHE A 108 8.21 11.15 -1.83
N VAL A 109 8.99 10.33 -1.15
CA VAL A 109 10.04 9.51 -1.74
C VAL A 109 9.67 8.06 -1.56
N SER A 110 9.42 7.36 -2.67
CA SER A 110 9.05 5.95 -2.62
C SER A 110 10.25 5.05 -2.34
N ASN A 111 10.00 3.93 -1.65
CA ASN A 111 10.95 2.83 -1.45
C ASN A 111 11.08 1.92 -2.69
N LYS A 112 10.28 2.14 -3.74
CA LYS A 112 10.32 1.37 -4.99
C LYS A 112 11.64 1.60 -5.73
N PRO A 113 12.12 0.62 -6.54
CA PRO A 113 13.32 0.77 -7.35
C PRO A 113 13.29 2.05 -8.18
N GLY A 114 14.42 2.77 -8.21
CA GLY A 114 14.52 4.08 -8.87
C GLY A 114 14.01 5.25 -8.02
N ASN A 115 13.56 5.01 -6.78
CA ASN A 115 13.11 6.02 -5.80
C ASN A 115 12.26 7.13 -6.46
N PRO A 116 11.11 6.78 -7.07
CA PRO A 116 10.25 7.78 -7.68
C PRO A 116 9.76 8.78 -6.64
N GLN A 117 9.58 10.02 -7.07
CA GLN A 117 9.16 11.12 -6.22
C GLN A 117 7.79 11.65 -6.66
N ALA A 118 7.04 12.13 -5.68
CA ALA A 118 5.76 12.79 -5.91
C ALA A 118 5.60 13.99 -4.96
N ALA A 119 4.85 15.00 -5.40
CA ALA A 119 4.37 16.05 -4.52
C ALA A 119 3.22 15.46 -3.71
N TRP A 120 3.21 15.67 -2.40
CA TRP A 120 2.04 15.31 -1.58
C TRP A 120 1.40 16.57 -1.01
N PHE A 121 0.07 16.56 -0.89
CA PHE A 121 -0.74 17.65 -0.35
C PHE A 121 -1.70 17.12 0.72
N GLY A 122 -1.97 17.89 1.76
CA GLY A 122 -2.94 17.56 2.82
C GLY A 122 -2.28 17.28 4.17
N ASP A 123 -2.85 16.35 4.95
CA ASP A 123 -2.22 15.81 6.16
C ASP A 123 -1.76 14.36 5.87
N PRO A 124 -0.46 14.04 5.94
CA PRO A 124 0.00 12.69 5.68
C PRO A 124 -0.40 11.70 6.79
N ARG A 125 -0.88 12.20 7.94
CA ARG A 125 -1.39 11.38 9.05
C ARG A 125 -2.75 10.79 8.75
N ASP A 126 -3.50 11.33 7.80
CA ASP A 126 -4.73 10.70 7.33
C ASP A 126 -4.45 9.29 6.78
N ALA A 127 -3.24 9.04 6.23
CA ALA A 127 -2.79 7.70 5.86
C ALA A 127 -2.43 6.78 7.05
N VAL A 128 -2.15 7.35 8.23
CA VAL A 128 -1.90 6.61 9.48
C VAL A 128 -3.23 6.22 10.13
N ASP A 129 -4.22 7.11 10.07
CA ASP A 129 -5.54 6.91 10.69
C ASP A 129 -6.46 6.00 9.85
N GLU A 130 -6.13 5.75 8.58
CA GLU A 130 -6.76 4.72 7.75
C GLU A 130 -6.45 3.31 8.29
N SER A 131 -7.24 2.87 9.28
CA SER A 131 -7.34 1.47 9.61
C SER A 131 -7.91 0.69 8.41
N PRO A 132 -7.25 -0.39 7.93
CA PRO A 132 -7.80 -1.25 6.88
C PRO A 132 -9.10 -1.96 7.30
N SER A 133 -9.53 -1.83 8.56
CA SER A 133 -10.81 -2.33 9.06
C SER A 133 -11.99 -1.39 8.78
N THR A 134 -11.75 -0.18 8.27
CA THR A 134 -12.81 0.79 7.97
C THR A 134 -13.10 0.85 6.47
N LEU A 135 -14.39 0.92 6.12
CA LEU A 135 -14.87 1.00 4.74
C LEU A 135 -14.27 2.20 3.98
N LEU A 136 -13.93 3.28 4.68
CA LEU A 136 -13.28 4.47 4.11
C LEU A 136 -11.79 4.25 3.83
N GLY A 137 -11.06 3.57 4.73
CA GLY A 137 -9.68 3.16 4.50
C GLY A 137 -9.53 2.12 3.38
N ALA A 138 -10.56 1.31 3.13
CA ALA A 138 -10.61 0.39 1.99
C ALA A 138 -10.76 1.10 0.62
N ILE A 139 -11.26 2.34 0.61
CA ILE A 139 -11.48 3.14 -0.60
C ILE A 139 -10.34 4.18 -0.77
N GLY A 140 -9.44 4.33 0.21
CA GLY A 140 -8.30 5.24 0.16
C GLY A 140 -8.70 6.72 0.11
N MET A 141 -9.85 7.08 0.69
CA MET A 141 -10.40 8.44 0.60
C MET A 141 -9.70 9.46 1.52
N GLY A 142 -8.88 9.01 2.47
CA GLY A 142 -8.07 9.85 3.35
C GLY A 142 -6.60 9.94 2.93
N ALA A 143 -6.14 9.16 1.96
CA ALA A 143 -4.73 9.19 1.57
C ALA A 143 -4.30 10.58 1.03
N PRO A 144 -3.14 11.11 1.42
CA PRO A 144 -2.64 12.38 0.93
C PRO A 144 -2.51 12.34 -0.60
N LYS A 145 -2.91 13.43 -1.25
CA LYS A 145 -2.93 13.48 -2.71
C LYS A 145 -1.50 13.45 -3.26
N LEU A 146 -1.13 12.38 -3.97
CA LEU A 146 0.19 12.23 -4.58
C LEU A 146 0.19 12.63 -6.05
N TRP A 147 1.00 13.62 -6.40
CA TRP A 147 1.25 14.06 -7.78
C TRP A 147 2.66 13.68 -8.20
N PRO A 148 2.83 12.56 -8.92
CA PRO A 148 4.15 12.12 -9.38
C PRO A 148 4.75 13.15 -10.33
N TYR A 149 6.08 13.26 -10.32
CA TYR A 149 6.79 14.17 -11.20
C TYR A 149 8.14 13.60 -11.65
N THR A 150 8.57 14.06 -12.82
CA THR A 150 9.91 13.86 -13.37
C THR A 150 10.39 15.17 -14.00
N PRO A 151 11.70 15.48 -13.97
CA PRO A 151 12.78 14.75 -13.30
C PRO A 151 12.69 14.86 -11.77
N ARG A 152 13.41 13.98 -11.06
CA ARG A 152 13.48 14.01 -9.59
C ARG A 152 14.14 15.30 -9.09
N ILE A 153 13.76 15.73 -7.88
CA ILE A 153 14.47 16.78 -7.16
C ILE A 153 15.68 16.13 -6.48
N SER A 154 16.84 16.76 -6.63
CA SER A 154 18.05 16.34 -5.95
C SER A 154 17.92 16.64 -4.46
N ILE A 155 18.01 15.59 -3.64
CA ILE A 155 17.84 15.67 -2.19
C ILE A 155 19.09 15.13 -1.50
N ALA A 156 19.60 15.87 -0.52
CA ALA A 156 20.67 15.40 0.35
C ALA A 156 20.08 14.88 1.66
N ILE A 157 20.48 13.67 2.09
CA ILE A 157 20.03 13.11 3.36
C ILE A 157 20.72 13.86 4.50
N LYS A 158 19.94 14.37 5.44
CA LYS A 158 20.44 14.96 6.69
C LYS A 158 20.25 13.95 7.81
N LYS A 159 21.37 13.51 8.38
CA LYS A 159 21.40 12.61 9.54
C LYS A 159 21.18 13.37 10.84
#